data_AF-E2ABB2-F1
#
_entry.id   AF-E2ABB2-F1
#
_cell.length_a   1.000
_cell.length_b   1.000
_cell.length_c   1.000
_cell.angle_alpha   90.00
_cell.angle_beta   90.00
_cell.angle_gamma   90.00
#
_symmetry.space_group_name_H-M   'P 1'
#
loop_
_entity.id
_entity.type
_entity.pdbx_description
1 polymer ?
#
loop_
_entity_poly.entity_id
_entity_poly.type
_entity_poly.pdbx_seq_one_letter_code
_entity_poly.pdbx_strand_id
1 'polypeptide(L)'
;CCSPGDRLDGDIDRCIPEKIKYFLPNVYKYTNDSLQSENKTVDELFQLTIYDPCQENRTLLPDGFQYMFFANGSLYISSYKIFAKSTSYCLAITEGDKFEVIICSETLDEILKKVADNDDNYSLIQNIYMSFHIVSIIFLISIFLVYSIL
;
A
#
# COMPACT_ATOMS: atom_id res chain seq x y z
N CYS A 1 -6.44 -2.33 -11.36
CA CYS A 1 -5.11 -2.57 -11.94
C CYS A 1 -5.26 -3.50 -13.13
N CYS A 2 -5.79 -4.71 -12.93
CA CYS A 2 -6.08 -5.66 -14.00
C CYS A 2 -7.56 -5.66 -14.40
N SER A 3 -7.89 -6.30 -15.52
CA SER A 3 -9.29 -6.54 -15.91
C SER A 3 -9.98 -7.40 -14.86
N PRO A 4 -11.30 -7.27 -14.68
CA PRO A 4 -12.04 -8.18 -13.81
C PRO A 4 -11.90 -9.63 -14.27
N GLY A 5 -11.47 -10.52 -13.37
CA GLY A 5 -11.17 -11.92 -13.71
C GLY A 5 -9.80 -12.12 -14.37
N ASP A 6 -8.88 -11.16 -14.26
CA ASP A 6 -7.45 -11.37 -14.44
C ASP A 6 -6.76 -11.30 -13.07
N ARG A 7 -5.75 -12.15 -12.86
CA ARG A 7 -4.92 -12.16 -11.67
C ARG A 7 -3.66 -11.34 -11.89
N LEU A 8 -3.32 -10.45 -10.97
CA LEU A 8 -2.02 -9.79 -10.95
C LEU A 8 -1.00 -10.75 -10.33
N ASP A 9 0.00 -11.11 -11.12
CA ASP A 9 1.18 -11.81 -10.66
C ASP A 9 2.15 -10.81 -10.01
N GLY A 10 2.41 -10.97 -8.71
CA GLY A 10 3.28 -10.09 -7.94
C GLY A 10 4.77 -10.20 -8.28
N ASP A 11 5.21 -11.30 -8.91
CA ASP A 11 6.61 -11.52 -9.28
C ASP A 11 6.95 -10.89 -10.64
N ILE A 12 6.03 -11.02 -11.59
CA ILE A 12 6.23 -10.58 -12.99
C ILE A 12 5.55 -9.22 -13.25
N ASP A 13 4.74 -8.75 -12.30
CA ASP A 13 3.99 -7.49 -12.36
C ASP A 13 3.03 -7.42 -13.56
N ARG A 14 2.41 -8.56 -13.90
CA ARG A 14 1.56 -8.72 -15.09
C ARG A 14 0.19 -9.29 -14.73
N CYS A 15 -0.81 -8.88 -15.51
CA CYS A 15 -2.15 -9.45 -15.45
C CYS A 15 -2.20 -10.76 -16.24
N ILE A 16 -2.42 -11.86 -15.54
CA ILE A 16 -2.61 -13.20 -16.08
C ILE A 16 -4.11 -13.46 -16.24
N PRO A 17 -4.60 -13.77 -17.45
CA PRO A 17 -6.01 -14.09 -17.65
C PRO A 17 -6.37 -15.39 -16.95
N GLU A 18 -7.23 -15.31 -15.95
CA GLU A 18 -7.61 -16.46 -15.14
C GLU A 18 -9.05 -16.23 -14.70
N LYS A 19 -10.03 -16.85 -15.38
CA LYS A 19 -11.48 -16.61 -15.26
C LYS A 19 -12.04 -16.93 -13.86
N ILE A 20 -11.57 -16.21 -12.86
CA ILE A 20 -11.83 -16.35 -11.44
C ILE A 20 -13.13 -15.61 -11.15
N LYS A 21 -14.02 -16.26 -10.40
CA LYS A 21 -15.16 -15.57 -9.78
C LYS A 21 -14.61 -14.72 -8.64
N TYR A 22 -15.01 -13.47 -8.59
CA TYR A 22 -14.49 -12.51 -7.62
C TYR A 22 -15.61 -11.91 -6.77
N PHE A 23 -15.23 -11.45 -5.59
CA PHE A 23 -16.09 -10.66 -4.71
C PHE A 23 -15.48 -9.29 -4.48
N LEU A 24 -16.27 -8.25 -4.71
CA LEU A 24 -15.90 -6.87 -4.43
C LEU A 24 -16.39 -6.44 -3.05
N PRO A 25 -15.64 -5.58 -2.35
CA PRO A 25 -16.01 -5.11 -1.03
C PRO A 25 -17.20 -4.13 -1.08
N ASN A 26 -17.84 -3.95 0.06
CA ASN A 26 -18.92 -2.97 0.23
C ASN A 26 -18.39 -1.55 0.30
N VAL A 27 -19.23 -0.60 -0.12
CA VAL A 27 -18.97 0.83 -0.01
C VAL A 27 -19.69 1.43 1.19
N TYR A 28 -19.06 2.44 1.80
CA TYR A 28 -19.53 3.15 2.96
C TYR A 28 -19.67 4.64 2.70
N LYS A 29 -20.52 5.31 3.48
CA LYS A 29 -20.60 6.78 3.51
C LYS A 29 -20.84 7.26 4.93
N TYR A 30 -20.50 8.53 5.16
CA TYR A 30 -20.99 9.23 6.33
C TYR A 30 -22.36 9.83 6.03
N THR A 31 -23.34 9.56 6.88
CA THR A 31 -24.65 10.21 6.88
C THR A 31 -24.93 10.67 8.30
N ASN A 32 -25.09 11.99 8.50
CA ASN A 32 -25.26 12.60 9.83
C ASN A 32 -24.22 12.11 10.86
N ASP A 33 -22.94 12.19 10.51
CA ASP A 33 -21.79 11.74 11.33
C ASP A 33 -21.76 10.24 11.69
N SER A 34 -22.69 9.44 11.18
CA SER A 34 -22.67 7.98 11.31
C SER A 34 -22.10 7.34 10.06
N LEU A 35 -21.17 6.41 10.23
CA LEU A 35 -20.73 5.51 9.17
C LEU A 35 -21.89 4.56 8.85
N GLN A 36 -22.32 4.52 7.59
CA GLN A 36 -23.35 3.61 7.11
C GLN A 36 -22.83 2.88 5.86
N SER A 37 -23.10 1.58 5.78
CA SER A 37 -22.91 0.86 4.53
C SER A 37 -23.96 1.33 3.52
N GLU A 38 -23.56 1.54 2.27
CA GLU A 38 -24.49 1.82 1.19
C GLU A 38 -25.32 0.58 0.79
N ASN A 39 -25.04 -0.59 1.37
CA ASN A 39 -25.56 -1.89 0.94
C ASN A 39 -25.34 -2.11 -0.57
N LYS A 40 -24.23 -1.56 -1.07
CA LYS A 40 -23.75 -1.67 -2.45
C LYS A 40 -22.30 -2.06 -2.47
N THR A 41 -21.91 -2.88 -3.44
CA THR A 41 -20.51 -3.19 -3.71
C THR A 41 -19.86 -2.12 -4.58
N VAL A 42 -18.52 -2.14 -4.67
CA VAL A 42 -17.76 -1.14 -5.44
C VAL A 42 -18.20 -1.08 -6.91
N ASP A 43 -18.47 -2.21 -7.55
CA ASP A 43 -18.94 -2.28 -8.95
C ASP A 43 -20.38 -1.83 -9.17
N GLU A 44 -21.23 -1.92 -8.15
CA GLU A 44 -22.61 -1.43 -8.22
C GLU A 44 -22.69 0.10 -8.12
N LEU A 45 -21.75 0.71 -7.39
CA LEU A 45 -21.71 2.17 -7.22
C LEU A 45 -20.82 2.87 -8.26
N PHE A 46 -19.71 2.25 -8.64
CA PHE A 46 -18.72 2.85 -9.53
C PHE A 46 -18.54 2.04 -10.81
N GLN A 47 -18.44 2.75 -11.94
CA GLN A 47 -17.98 2.15 -13.18
C GLN A 47 -16.47 1.88 -13.08
N LEU A 48 -16.09 0.63 -12.84
CA LEU A 48 -14.70 0.22 -12.76
C LEU A 48 -14.00 0.35 -14.13
N THR A 49 -12.79 0.90 -14.11
CA THR A 49 -11.94 1.02 -15.30
C THR A 49 -10.59 0.35 -15.05
N ILE A 50 -9.97 -0.12 -16.14
CA ILE A 50 -8.63 -0.70 -16.11
C ILE A 50 -7.64 0.45 -16.18
N TYR A 51 -7.15 0.83 -15.01
CA TYR A 51 -6.14 1.87 -14.87
C TYR A 51 -5.17 1.49 -13.76
N ASP A 52 -3.89 1.75 -14.00
CA ASP A 52 -2.82 1.61 -13.02
C ASP A 52 -2.27 3.01 -12.68
N PRO A 53 -2.62 3.55 -11.51
CA PRO A 53 -2.14 4.86 -11.09
C PRO A 53 -0.67 4.86 -10.65
N CYS A 54 -0.09 3.70 -10.36
CA CYS A 54 1.18 3.61 -9.62
C CYS A 54 2.41 3.39 -10.52
N GLN A 55 2.20 3.20 -11.83
CA GLN A 55 3.20 2.94 -12.88
C GLN A 55 4.13 1.75 -12.60
N GLU A 56 5.04 1.87 -11.64
CA GLU A 56 6.07 0.86 -11.29
C GLU A 56 6.22 0.67 -9.77
N ASN A 57 5.94 1.70 -8.97
CA ASN A 57 6.13 1.66 -7.51
C ASN A 57 4.79 1.42 -6.81
N ARG A 58 4.29 0.20 -6.99
CA ARG A 58 3.07 -0.28 -6.33
C ARG A 58 3.40 -1.31 -5.27
N THR A 59 2.57 -1.34 -4.25
CA THR A 59 2.71 -2.31 -3.16
C THR A 59 1.34 -2.83 -2.83
N LEU A 60 1.24 -4.15 -2.67
CA LEU A 60 0.06 -4.76 -2.12
C LEU A 60 -0.16 -4.22 -0.70
N LEU A 61 -1.37 -3.78 -0.38
CA LEU A 61 -1.69 -3.36 0.97
C LEU A 61 -1.43 -4.57 1.90
N PRO A 62 -0.52 -4.47 2.89
CA PRO A 62 -0.11 -5.65 3.63
C PRO A 62 -1.28 -6.30 4.38
N ASP A 63 -1.20 -7.62 4.54
CA ASP A 63 -2.23 -8.37 5.25
C ASP A 63 -2.36 -7.89 6.72
N GLY A 64 -3.58 -7.90 7.24
CA GLY A 64 -3.93 -7.34 8.56
C GLY A 64 -4.27 -5.85 8.57
N PHE A 65 -4.05 -5.11 7.48
CA PHE A 65 -4.50 -3.73 7.36
C PHE A 65 -6.00 -3.70 7.06
N GLN A 66 -6.79 -3.12 7.97
CA GLN A 66 -8.22 -2.94 7.73
C GLN A 66 -8.45 -1.73 6.84
N TYR A 67 -9.25 -1.90 5.80
CA TYR A 67 -9.62 -0.83 4.87
C TYR A 67 -11.12 -0.77 4.57
N MET A 68 -11.57 0.39 4.12
CA MET A 68 -12.95 0.65 3.72
C MET A 68 -13.00 1.53 2.47
N PHE A 69 -13.90 1.22 1.55
CA PHE A 69 -14.18 2.09 0.41
C PHE A 69 -15.27 3.09 0.76
N PHE A 70 -15.04 4.35 0.42
CA PHE A 70 -16.03 5.41 0.59
C PHE A 70 -16.73 5.73 -0.73
N ALA A 71 -17.97 6.21 -0.63
CA ALA A 71 -18.81 6.58 -1.78
C ALA A 71 -18.23 7.72 -2.64
N ASN A 72 -17.22 8.43 -2.14
CA ASN A 72 -16.44 9.41 -2.90
C ASN A 72 -15.25 8.79 -3.67
N GLY A 73 -15.10 7.47 -3.63
CA GLY A 73 -13.99 6.73 -4.25
C GLY A 73 -12.69 6.81 -3.47
N SER A 74 -12.68 7.33 -2.24
CA SER A 74 -11.49 7.24 -1.39
C SER A 74 -11.41 5.88 -0.70
N LEU A 75 -10.19 5.41 -0.52
CA LEU A 75 -9.88 4.25 0.30
C LEU A 75 -9.42 4.74 1.67
N TYR A 76 -10.12 4.32 2.72
CA TYR A 76 -9.73 4.57 4.08
C TYR A 76 -8.97 3.38 4.65
N ILE A 77 -7.73 3.61 5.10
CA ILE A 77 -6.89 2.62 5.75
C ILE A 77 -7.01 2.85 7.26
N SER A 78 -7.89 2.08 7.90
CA SER A 78 -8.33 2.28 9.29
C SER A 78 -7.18 2.21 10.28
N SER A 79 -6.23 1.28 10.08
CA SER A 79 -5.09 1.07 10.97
C SER A 79 -4.25 2.34 11.20
N TYR A 80 -4.20 3.23 10.19
CA TYR A 80 -3.41 4.46 10.24
C TYR A 80 -4.26 5.71 10.08
N LYS A 81 -5.58 5.58 9.94
CA LYS A 81 -6.51 6.69 9.67
C LYS A 81 -6.07 7.52 8.45
N ILE A 82 -5.66 6.87 7.36
CA ILE A 82 -5.21 7.51 6.12
C ILE A 82 -6.32 7.39 5.07
N PHE A 83 -6.51 8.44 4.28
CA PHE A 83 -7.38 8.43 3.12
C PHE A 83 -6.54 8.48 1.85
N ALA A 84 -6.47 7.36 1.14
CA ALA A 84 -5.91 7.30 -0.20
C ALA A 84 -6.95 7.77 -1.22
N LYS A 85 -6.52 8.58 -2.19
CA LYS A 85 -7.37 9.07 -3.27
C LYS A 85 -7.62 7.93 -4.25
N SER A 86 -8.72 8.00 -5.02
CA SER A 86 -8.99 7.04 -6.11
C SER A 86 -7.87 6.95 -7.15
N THR A 87 -7.01 7.98 -7.24
CA THR A 87 -5.84 8.03 -8.12
C THR A 87 -4.55 7.54 -7.47
N SER A 88 -4.59 7.01 -6.25
CA SER A 88 -3.40 6.54 -5.52
C SER A 88 -3.50 5.08 -5.08
N TYR A 89 -4.50 4.36 -5.59
CA TYR A 89 -4.63 2.92 -5.44
C TYR A 89 -5.37 2.33 -6.64
N CYS A 90 -5.24 1.02 -6.83
CA CYS A 90 -6.08 0.27 -7.74
C CYS A 90 -6.40 -1.11 -7.16
N LEU A 91 -7.39 -1.80 -7.72
CA LEU A 91 -7.82 -3.12 -7.27
C LEU A 91 -7.30 -4.21 -8.21
N ALA A 92 -6.84 -5.32 -7.66
CA ALA A 92 -6.51 -6.53 -8.42
C ALA A 92 -6.76 -7.78 -7.59
N ILE A 93 -6.87 -8.93 -8.27
CA ILE A 93 -6.83 -10.25 -7.62
C ILE A 93 -5.37 -10.67 -7.62
N THR A 94 -4.79 -11.01 -6.48
CA THR A 94 -3.38 -11.43 -6.34
C THR A 94 -3.32 -12.91 -6.00
N GLU A 95 -3.97 -13.31 -4.92
CA GLU A 95 -4.16 -14.69 -4.49
C GLU A 95 -5.65 -14.96 -4.15
N GLY A 96 -6.13 -16.15 -4.48
CA GLY A 96 -7.52 -16.55 -4.18
C GLY A 96 -8.57 -15.88 -5.06
N ASP A 97 -9.69 -15.48 -4.46
CA ASP A 97 -10.92 -15.02 -5.14
C ASP A 97 -11.39 -13.62 -4.70
N LYS A 98 -10.54 -12.87 -4.00
CA LYS A 98 -10.87 -11.53 -3.48
C LYS A 98 -10.07 -10.44 -4.19
N PHE A 99 -10.70 -9.29 -4.36
CA PHE A 99 -9.98 -8.10 -4.75
C PHE A 99 -9.19 -7.55 -3.57
N GLU A 100 -7.88 -7.50 -3.78
CA GLU A 100 -6.95 -6.85 -2.88
C GLU A 100 -6.64 -5.44 -3.38
N VAL A 101 -6.19 -4.62 -2.44
CA VAL A 101 -5.89 -3.21 -2.68
C VAL A 101 -4.41 -3.08 -2.94
N ILE A 102 -4.08 -2.45 -4.05
CA ILE A 102 -2.72 -2.11 -4.41
C ILE A 102 -2.59 -0.60 -4.29
N ILE A 103 -1.65 -0.15 -3.48
CA ILE A 103 -1.41 1.27 -3.20
C ILE A 103 -0.13 1.75 -3.88
N CYS A 104 -0.08 3.03 -4.22
CA CYS A 104 1.15 3.64 -4.74
C CYS A 104 2.13 3.98 -3.60
N SER A 105 3.42 4.09 -3.91
CA SER A 105 4.47 4.41 -2.94
C SER A 105 4.19 5.65 -2.10
N GLU A 106 3.57 6.69 -2.68
CA GLU A 106 3.18 7.90 -1.94
C GLU A 106 2.26 7.58 -0.75
N THR A 107 1.30 6.68 -0.94
CA THR A 107 0.40 6.23 0.13
C THR A 107 1.13 5.36 1.15
N LEU A 108 2.09 4.53 0.69
CA LEU A 108 2.93 3.74 1.58
C LEU A 108 3.83 4.63 2.44
N ASP A 109 4.43 5.68 1.88
CA ASP A 109 5.27 6.63 2.59
C ASP A 109 4.47 7.37 3.68
N GLU A 110 3.22 7.73 3.41
CA GLU A 110 2.31 8.29 4.42
C GLU A 110 2.03 7.30 5.56
N ILE A 111 1.83 6.02 5.25
CA ILE A 111 1.66 4.95 6.24
C ILE A 111 2.93 4.85 7.10
N LEU A 112 4.10 4.71 6.48
CA LEU A 112 5.39 4.59 7.17
C LEU A 112 5.67 5.80 8.05
N LYS A 113 5.35 7.01 7.60
CA LYS A 113 5.46 8.21 8.41
C LYS A 113 4.56 8.15 9.65
N LYS A 114 3.31 7.70 9.52
CA LYS A 114 2.42 7.53 10.69
C LYS A 114 2.84 6.41 11.63
N VAL A 115 3.49 5.37 11.12
CA VAL A 115 4.12 4.33 11.96
C VAL A 115 5.23 4.98 12.78
N ALA A 116 6.12 5.73 12.13
CA ALA A 116 7.23 6.42 12.79
C ALA A 116 6.76 7.47 13.82
N ASP A 117 5.67 8.18 13.54
CA ASP A 117 5.11 9.19 14.45
C ASP A 117 4.38 8.57 15.66
N ASN A 118 3.80 7.37 15.54
CA ASN A 118 3.09 6.70 16.64
C ASN A 118 3.98 5.78 17.48
N ASP A 119 5.16 5.42 16.98
CA ASP A 119 6.11 4.57 17.67
C ASP A 119 7.40 5.35 17.93
N ASP A 120 7.47 5.96 19.12
CA ASP A 120 8.70 6.61 19.63
C ASP A 120 9.91 5.67 19.48
N ASN A 121 9.69 4.36 19.54
CA ASN A 121 10.70 3.32 19.44
C ASN A 121 11.16 3.07 17.99
N TYR A 122 10.31 3.27 16.98
CA TYR A 122 10.70 3.16 15.57
C TYR A 122 11.71 4.26 15.22
N SER A 123 11.47 5.49 15.69
CA SER A 123 12.43 6.59 15.54
C SER A 123 13.78 6.25 16.19
N LEU A 124 13.78 5.61 17.36
CA LEU A 124 14.98 5.18 18.06
C LEU A 124 15.71 4.07 17.31
N ILE A 125 14.99 3.05 16.82
CA ILE A 125 15.57 1.94 16.05
C ILE A 125 16.19 2.47 14.74
N GLN A 126 15.52 3.38 14.05
CA GLN A 126 16.03 4.00 12.83
C GLN A 126 17.26 4.86 13.12
N ASN A 127 17.26 5.64 14.21
CA ASN A 127 18.43 6.41 14.63
C ASN A 127 19.62 5.51 15.01
N ILE A 128 19.38 4.40 15.71
CA ILE A 128 20.39 3.39 16.04
C ILE A 128 20.96 2.78 14.76
N TYR A 129 20.10 2.38 13.82
CA TYR A 129 20.51 1.78 12.55
C TYR A 129 21.36 2.75 11.70
N MET A 130 20.94 4.01 11.59
CA MET A 130 21.71 5.05 10.91
C MET A 130 23.06 5.31 11.60
N SER A 131 23.10 5.28 12.92
CA SER A 131 24.34 5.44 13.69
C SER A 131 25.31 4.29 13.44
N PHE A 132 24.84 3.04 13.40
CA PHE A 132 25.67 1.88 13.06
C PHE A 132 26.25 1.97 11.64
N HIS A 133 25.45 2.42 10.67
CA HIS A 133 25.93 2.63 9.30
C HIS A 133 27.03 3.67 9.22
N ILE A 134 26.87 4.81 9.91
CA ILE A 134 27.91 5.86 9.96
C ILE A 134 29.21 5.32 10.57
N VAL A 135 29.13 4.60 11.69
CA VAL A 135 30.31 4.00 12.35
C VAL A 135 30.99 2.99 11.43
N SER A 136 30.23 2.16 10.74
CA SER A 136 30.75 1.18 9.78
C SER A 136 31.50 1.86 8.63
N ILE A 137 30.91 2.91 8.04
CA ILE A 137 31.55 3.69 6.97
C ILE A 137 32.84 4.34 7.45
N ILE A 138 32.86 4.93 8.65
CA ILE A 138 34.08 5.53 9.22
C ILE A 138 35.17 4.48 9.41
N PHE A 139 34.82 3.28 9.88
CA PHE A 139 35.76 2.16 10.01
C PHE A 139 36.33 1.72 8.65
N LEU A 140 35.47 1.58 7.65
CA LEU A 140 35.88 1.21 6.29
C LEU A 140 36.81 2.25 5.67
N ILE A 141 36.51 3.54 5.83
CA ILE A 141 37.38 4.63 5.37
C ILE A 141 38.73 4.57 6.10
N SER A 142 38.73 4.33 7.41
CA SER A 142 39.96 4.23 8.21
C SER A 142 40.84 3.08 7.74
N ILE A 143 40.25 1.90 7.49
CA ILE A 143 40.96 0.74 6.94
C ILE A 143 41.53 1.09 5.56
N PHE A 144 40.71 1.68 4.69
CA PHE A 144 41.13 2.07 3.35
C PHE A 144 42.31 3.06 3.37
N LEU A 145 42.32 4.03 4.28
CA LEU A 145 43.42 4.98 4.44
C LEU A 145 44.72 4.30 4.88
N VAL A 146 44.65 3.37 5.84
CA VAL A 146 45.83 2.61 6.29
C VAL A 146 46.42 1.80 5.13
N TYR A 147 45.58 1.11 4.37
CA TYR A 147 46.02 0.32 3.20
C TYR A 147 46.49 1.17 2.02
N SER A 148 46.11 2.45 1.95
CA SER A 148 46.56 3.36 0.89
C SER A 148 47.92 4.01 1.18
N ILE A 149 48.33 4.02 2.46
CA ILE A 149 49.62 4.59 2.90
C ILE A 149 50.72 3.51 2.93
N LEU A 150 50.34 2.25 3.18
CA LEU A 150 51.23 1.09 3.16
C LEU A 150 51.55 0.64 1.73
#